data_AF-A0A9E7I7E0-F1
#
_entry.id   AF-A0A9E7I7E0-F1
#
_cell.length_a   1.000
_cell.length_b   1.000
_cell.length_c   1.000
_cell.angle_alpha   90.00
_cell.angle_beta   90.00
_cell.angle_gamma   90.00
#
_symmetry.space_group_name_H-M   'P 1'
#
loop_
_entity.id
_entity.type
_entity.pdbx_description
1 polymer ?
#
loop_
_entity_poly.entity_id
_entity_poly.type
_entity_poly.pdbx_seq_one_letter_code
_entity_poly.pdbx_strand_id
1 'polypeptide(L)'
;MLCPDFSVTHHVFESLPVRDAISWTSMVSGYVRAGRPLESLRMFVKMSTFGGVEPNAFTLSSAVKASSDLGDVRLGRCFHGMTMTRGFETNHVIASALVYM
;
A
#
# COMPACT_ATOMS: atom_id res chain seq x y z
N MET A 1 -12.11 -18.14 -7.10
CA MET A 1 -11.31 -16.91 -6.87
C MET A 1 -9.92 -17.21 -7.40
N LEU A 2 -9.60 -16.73 -8.60
CA LEU A 2 -8.30 -16.96 -9.24
C LEU A 2 -7.26 -16.18 -8.45
N CYS A 3 -6.38 -16.86 -7.71
CA CYS A 3 -5.12 -16.27 -7.30
C CYS A 3 -4.31 -16.06 -8.58
N PRO A 4 -4.10 -14.83 -9.07
CA PRO A 4 -3.05 -14.61 -10.04
C PRO A 4 -1.76 -15.02 -9.33
N ASP A 5 -0.91 -15.81 -9.99
CA ASP A 5 0.41 -16.12 -9.43
C ASP A 5 1.15 -14.81 -9.17
N PHE A 6 1.19 -14.40 -7.89
CA PHE A 6 1.79 -13.13 -7.50
C PHE A 6 3.30 -13.13 -7.77
N SER A 7 3.90 -14.30 -7.98
CA SER A 7 5.29 -14.44 -8.43
C SER A 7 5.48 -13.83 -9.82
N VAL A 8 4.52 -14.03 -10.73
CA VAL A 8 4.53 -13.43 -12.07
C VAL A 8 4.35 -11.91 -11.98
N THR A 9 3.38 -11.43 -11.20
CA THR A 9 3.16 -9.99 -10.98
C THR A 9 4.42 -9.33 -10.42
N HIS A 10 5.05 -9.95 -9.43
CA HIS A 10 6.28 -9.42 -8.84
C HIS A 10 7.44 -9.45 -9.83
N HIS A 11 7.59 -10.51 -10.62
CA HIS A 11 8.65 -10.62 -11.61
C HIS A 11 8.52 -9.56 -12.72
N VAL A 12 7.30 -9.36 -13.24
CA VAL A 12 7.00 -8.29 -14.20
C VAL A 12 7.30 -6.91 -13.59
N PHE A 13 6.90 -6.68 -12.35
CA PHE A 13 7.21 -5.44 -11.66
C PHE A 13 8.72 -5.19 -11.53
N GLU A 14 9.51 -6.23 -11.25
CA GLU A 14 10.97 -6.11 -11.13
C GLU A 14 11.67 -5.89 -12.48
N SER A 15 11.08 -6.37 -13.59
CA SER A 15 11.62 -6.16 -14.94
C SER A 15 11.25 -4.81 -15.55
N LEU A 16 10.36 -4.02 -14.93
CA LEU A 16 10.01 -2.69 -15.41
C LEU A 16 11.21 -1.74 -15.34
N PRO A 17 11.60 -1.09 -16.46
CA PRO A 17 12.70 -0.13 -16.45
C PRO A 17 12.36 1.13 -15.65
N VAL A 18 11.07 1.52 -15.64
CA VAL A 18 10.53 2.62 -14.86
C VAL A 18 9.26 2.14 -14.15
N ARG A 19 9.18 2.36 -12.84
CA ARG A 19 8.03 2.00 -12.00
C ARG A 19 7.30 3.28 -11.63
N ASP A 20 6.09 3.45 -12.12
CA ASP A 20 5.23 4.60 -11.82
C ASP A 20 4.30 4.34 -10.63
N ALA A 21 3.50 5.35 -10.25
CA ALA A 21 2.59 5.25 -9.11
C ALA A 21 1.57 4.10 -9.27
N ILE A 22 1.17 3.77 -10.50
CA ILE A 22 0.18 2.72 -10.79
C ILE A 22 0.80 1.35 -10.53
N SER A 23 2.00 1.08 -11.06
CA SER A 23 2.71 -0.18 -10.85
C SER A 23 3.01 -0.43 -9.37
N TRP A 24 3.44 0.59 -8.62
CA TRP A 24 3.63 0.50 -7.18
C TRP A 24 2.31 0.24 -6.42
N THR A 25 1.26 1.00 -6.73
CA THR A 25 -0.06 0.80 -6.10
C THR A 25 -0.61 -0.60 -6.37
N SER A 26 -0.34 -1.15 -7.55
CA SER A 26 -0.75 -2.51 -7.94
C SER A 26 -0.03 -3.57 -7.10
N MET A 27 1.27 -3.38 -6.81
CA MET A 27 2.01 -4.27 -5.92
C MET A 27 1.50 -4.20 -4.48
N VAL A 28 1.32 -2.99 -3.93
CA VAL A 28 0.86 -2.80 -2.54
C VAL A 28 -0.54 -3.38 -2.35
N SER A 29 -1.50 -3.01 -3.20
CA SER A 29 -2.89 -3.50 -3.10
C SER A 29 -3.01 -4.99 -3.44
N GLY A 30 -2.20 -5.47 -4.38
CA GLY A 30 -2.16 -6.87 -4.78
C GLY A 30 -1.74 -7.79 -3.63
N TYR A 31 -0.71 -7.42 -2.87
CA TYR A 31 -0.27 -8.19 -1.71
C TYR A 31 -1.33 -8.26 -0.60
N VAL A 32 -2.08 -7.18 -0.36
CA VAL A 32 -3.23 -7.19 0.57
C VAL A 32 -4.27 -8.21 0.11
N ARG A 33 -4.66 -8.15 -1.16
CA ARG A 33 -5.66 -9.06 -1.75
C ARG A 33 -5.22 -10.53 -1.72
N ALA A 34 -3.91 -10.77 -1.74
CA ALA A 34 -3.32 -12.10 -1.63
C ALA A 34 -3.18 -12.59 -0.17
N GLY A 35 -3.65 -11.82 0.83
CA GLY A 35 -3.49 -12.18 2.25
C GLY A 35 -2.06 -12.07 2.76
N ARG A 36 -1.25 -11.20 2.15
CA ARG A 36 0.19 -11.01 2.43
C ARG A 36 0.47 -9.56 2.88
N PRO A 37 -0.06 -9.15 4.03
CA PRO A 37 0.01 -7.75 4.47
C PRO A 37 1.44 -7.28 4.78
N LEU A 38 2.34 -8.15 5.24
CA LEU A 38 3.74 -7.79 5.48
C LEU A 38 4.46 -7.40 4.19
N GLU A 39 4.26 -8.16 3.12
CA GLU A 39 4.84 -7.85 1.81
C GLU A 39 4.22 -6.60 1.20
N SER A 40 2.92 -6.36 1.41
CA SER A 40 2.29 -5.09 1.03
C SER A 40 3.01 -3.90 1.67
N LEU A 41 3.22 -3.95 2.99
CA LEU A 41 3.92 -2.89 3.72
C LEU A 41 5.38 -2.74 3.30
N ARG A 42 6.08 -3.85 3.01
CA ARG A 42 7.45 -3.80 2.45
C ARG A 42 7.48 -3.06 1.11
N MET A 43 6.50 -3.31 0.24
CA MET A 43 6.40 -2.59 -1.03
C MET A 43 6.06 -1.11 -0.84
N PHE A 44 5.19 -0.78 0.11
CA PHE A 44 4.89 0.61 0.45
C PHE A 44 6.14 1.36 0.94
N VAL A 45 6.92 0.74 1.82
CA VAL A 45 8.20 1.32 2.29
C VAL A 45 9.17 1.45 1.13
N LYS A 46 9.34 0.40 0.31
CA LYS A 46 10.24 0.43 -0.87
C LYS A 46 9.88 1.56 -1.83
N MET A 47 8.59 1.77 -2.11
CA MET A 47 8.08 2.90 -2.90
C MET A 47 8.51 4.23 -2.27
N SER A 48 8.25 4.40 -0.98
CA SER A 48 8.47 5.66 -0.25
C SER A 48 9.95 6.01 -0.05
N THR A 49 10.84 5.01 0.03
CA THR A 49 12.27 5.24 0.32
C THR A 49 13.14 5.18 -0.92
N PHE A 50 12.81 4.34 -1.90
CA PHE A 50 13.68 4.06 -3.06
C PHE A 50 12.98 4.24 -4.40
N GLY A 51 11.64 4.29 -4.42
CA GLY A 51 10.87 4.36 -5.66
C GLY A 51 10.96 5.70 -6.37
N GLY A 52 11.32 6.77 -5.67
CA GLY A 52 11.29 8.14 -6.23
C GLY A 52 9.88 8.59 -6.63
N VAL A 53 8.85 7.89 -6.17
CA VAL A 53 7.44 8.11 -6.51
C VAL A 53 6.65 8.18 -5.22
N GLU A 54 5.86 9.24 -5.08
CA GLU A 54 5.05 9.46 -3.89
C GLU A 54 3.82 8.54 -3.85
N PRO A 55 3.54 7.89 -2.70
CA PRO A 55 2.30 7.16 -2.48
C PRO A 55 1.07 8.05 -2.71
N ASN A 56 0.12 7.55 -3.49
CA ASN A 56 -1.18 8.20 -3.66
C ASN A 56 -2.19 7.68 -2.62
N ALA A 57 -3.41 8.20 -2.67
CA ALA A 57 -4.45 7.84 -1.71
C ALA A 57 -4.79 6.34 -1.70
N PHE A 58 -4.76 5.67 -2.87
CA PHE A 58 -5.01 4.24 -2.98
C PHE A 58 -3.86 3.40 -2.42
N THR A 59 -2.62 3.83 -2.66
CA THR A 59 -1.44 3.19 -2.06
C THR A 59 -1.52 3.26 -0.53
N LEU A 60 -1.85 4.44 0.01
CA LEU A 60 -1.94 4.66 1.45
C LEU A 60 -3.10 3.88 2.08
N SER A 61 -4.28 3.89 1.44
CA SER A 61 -5.44 3.10 1.87
C SER A 61 -5.13 1.60 1.92
N SER A 62 -4.39 1.08 0.93
CA SER A 62 -3.94 -0.32 0.92
C SER A 62 -2.97 -0.63 2.06
N ALA A 63 -2.04 0.29 2.36
CA ALA A 63 -1.10 0.13 3.48
C ALA A 63 -1.80 0.19 4.85
N VAL A 64 -2.79 1.07 5.01
CA VAL A 64 -3.68 1.12 6.18
C VAL A 64 -4.38 -0.22 6.37
N LYS A 65 -4.99 -0.76 5.31
CA LYS A 65 -5.64 -2.08 5.37
C LYS A 65 -4.65 -3.18 5.76
N ALA A 66 -3.45 -3.20 5.18
CA ALA A 66 -2.41 -4.16 5.54
C ALA A 66 -2.03 -4.08 7.04
N SER A 67 -1.97 -2.87 7.62
CA SER A 67 -1.70 -2.73 9.06
C SER A 67 -2.85 -3.19 9.95
N SER A 68 -4.10 -2.99 9.53
CA SER A 68 -5.29 -3.54 10.20
C SER A 68 -5.31 -5.06 10.14
N ASP A 69 -4.99 -5.66 8.99
CA ASP A 69 -4.89 -7.13 8.83
C ASP A 69 -3.81 -7.76 9.73
N LEU A 70 -2.80 -6.97 10.13
CA LEU A 70 -1.77 -7.38 11.09
C LEU A 70 -2.14 -7.09 12.55
N GLY A 71 -3.20 -6.33 12.80
CA GLY A 71 -3.57 -5.85 14.14
C GLY A 71 -2.54 -4.88 14.75
N ASP A 72 -1.69 -4.24 13.95
CA ASP A 72 -0.65 -3.35 14.44
C ASP A 72 -1.15 -1.90 14.56
N VAL A 73 -1.63 -1.57 15.76
CA VAL A 73 -2.14 -0.23 16.10
C VAL A 73 -1.06 0.85 16.00
N ARG A 74 0.22 0.51 16.18
CA ARG A 74 1.30 1.50 16.06
C ARG A 74 1.47 1.93 14.62
N LEU A 75 1.43 0.98 13.69
CA LEU A 75 1.44 1.29 12.25
C LEU A 75 0.20 2.08 11.84
N GLY A 76 -0.98 1.76 12.38
CA GLY A 76 -2.19 2.56 12.15
C GLY A 76 -2.04 4.02 12.54
N ARG A 77 -1.43 4.30 13.70
CA ARG A 77 -1.12 5.68 14.12
C ARG A 77 -0.12 6.37 13.19
N CYS A 78 0.91 5.66 12.73
CA CYS A 78 1.85 6.20 11.74
C CYS A 78 1.15 6.59 10.45
N PHE A 79 0.24 5.76 9.94
CA PHE A 79 -0.53 6.07 8.74
C PHE A 79 -1.50 7.22 8.94
N HIS A 80 -2.19 7.28 10.09
CA HIS A 80 -3.03 8.43 10.43
C HIS A 80 -2.23 9.75 10.40
N GLY A 81 -1.03 9.76 11.01
CA GLY A 81 -0.13 10.92 10.95
C GLY A 81 0.28 11.26 9.52
N MET A 82 0.63 10.26 8.70
CA MET A 82 0.95 10.47 7.28
C MET A 82 -0.22 11.06 6.49
N THR A 83 -1.46 10.64 6.76
CA THR A 83 -2.65 11.19 6.11
C THR A 83 -2.78 12.69 6.36
N MET A 84 -2.56 13.13 7.60
CA MET A 84 -2.62 14.55 7.96
C MET A 84 -1.48 15.35 7.32
N THR A 85 -0.25 14.83 7.39
CA THR A 85 0.93 15.54 6.86
C THR A 85 0.91 15.67 5.34
N ARG A 86 0.25 14.73 4.63
CA ARG A 86 0.21 14.68 3.16
C ARG A 86 -1.04 15.31 2.55
N GLY A 87 -1.91 15.94 3.34
CA GLY A 87 -3.11 16.61 2.82
C GLY A 87 -4.22 15.65 2.38
N PHE A 88 -4.28 14.44 2.96
CA PHE A 88 -5.27 13.43 2.62
C PHE A 88 -6.42 13.33 3.64
N GLU A 89 -6.51 14.26 4.59
CA GLU A 89 -7.50 14.27 5.66
C GLU A 89 -8.95 14.31 5.17
N THR A 90 -9.21 14.92 4.01
CA THR A 90 -10.54 14.96 3.38
C THR A 90 -10.76 13.82 2.38
N ASN A 91 -9.77 12.94 2.18
CA ASN A 91 -9.88 11.86 1.22
C ASN A 91 -10.77 10.73 1.77
N HIS A 92 -11.98 10.61 1.21
CA HIS A 92 -12.97 9.61 1.63
C HIS A 92 -12.45 8.16 1.60
N VAL A 93 -11.55 7.82 0.68
CA VAL A 93 -10.98 6.47 0.55
C VAL A 93 -10.09 6.15 1.75
N ILE A 94 -9.29 7.13 2.20
CA ILE A 94 -8.41 6.94 3.36
C ILE A 94 -9.20 7.05 4.66
N ALA A 95 -10.14 8.00 4.76
CA ALA A 95 -11.01 8.14 5.92
C ALA A 95 -11.78 6.85 6.20
N SER A 96 -12.35 6.23 5.15
CA SER A 96 -13.03 4.94 5.29
C SER A 96 -12.07 3.84 5.74
N ALA A 97 -10.88 3.76 5.15
CA ALA A 97 -9.87 2.76 5.53
C ALA A 97 -9.43 2.89 6.99
N LEU A 98 -9.33 4.11 7.52
CA LEU A 98 -8.97 4.38 8.91
C LEU A 98 -10.09 4.02 9.90
N VAL A 99 -11.36 4.14 9.50
CA VAL A 99 -12.52 3.76 10.33
C VAL A 99 -12.66 2.25 10.47
N TYR A 100 -12.36 1.50 9.41
CA TYR A 100 -12.47 0.03 9.39
C TYR A 100 -11.18 -0.68 9.86
N MET A 101 -10.28 0.03 10.55
CA MET A 101 -9.04 -0.55 11.08
C MET A 101 -9.28 -1.48 12.26
#